data_AF-A0A2V7X481-F1
#
_entry.id   AF-A0A2V7X481-F1
#
_cell.length_a   1.000
_cell.length_b   1.000
_cell.length_c   1.000
_cell.angle_alpha   90.00
_cell.angle_beta   90.00
_cell.angle_gamma   90.00
#
_symmetry.space_group_name_H-M   'P 1'
#
loop_
_entity.id
_entity.type
_entity.pdbx_description
1 polymer ?
#
loop_
_entity_poly.entity_id
_entity_poly.type
_entity_poly.pdbx_seq_one_letter_code
_entity_poly.pdbx_strand_id
1 'polypeptide(L)'
;MTDVMSKFLAMGVPLDDVVRRSTVNPASEIHRPELGALSVGKEADIAVLELQKGRFAYIDCGVARMDSNVKLTARMTIRAGRISYDPSGLSMVEWEKARPQYFLTPGLGSSLPARADDYPRD
;
A
#
# COMPACT_ATOMS: atom_id res chain seq x y z
N MET A 1 -2.27 -10.88 -0.13
CA MET A 1 -3.62 -10.48 0.34
C MET A 1 -4.47 -9.88 -0.77
N THR A 2 -3.98 -8.85 -1.48
CA THR A 2 -4.76 -8.12 -2.51
C THR A 2 -5.32 -8.98 -3.64
N ASP A 3 -4.62 -10.05 -4.06
CA ASP A 3 -5.15 -10.97 -5.09
C ASP A 3 -6.41 -11.70 -4.63
N VAL A 4 -6.44 -12.15 -3.38
CA VAL A 4 -7.62 -12.82 -2.80
C VAL A 4 -8.77 -11.84 -2.63
N MET A 5 -8.51 -10.63 -2.15
CA MET A 5 -9.52 -9.56 -2.10
C MET A 5 -10.10 -9.26 -3.49
N SER A 6 -9.24 -9.20 -4.50
CA SER A 6 -9.65 -8.96 -5.90
C SER A 6 -10.51 -10.09 -6.45
N LYS A 7 -10.19 -11.34 -6.07
CA LYS A 7 -11.01 -12.50 -6.42
C LYS A 7 -12.41 -12.41 -5.82
N PHE A 8 -12.55 -12.01 -4.55
CA PHE A 8 -13.87 -11.79 -3.94
C PHE A 8 -14.66 -10.66 -4.59
N LEU A 9 -14.00 -9.55 -4.93
CA LEU A 9 -14.61 -8.48 -5.73
C LEU A 9 -15.11 -8.99 -7.09
N ALA A 10 -14.30 -9.80 -7.77
CA ALA A 10 -14.66 -10.40 -9.05
C ALA A 10 -15.86 -11.35 -8.96
N MET A 11 -16.07 -11.99 -7.80
CA MET A 11 -17.25 -12.81 -7.50
C MET A 11 -18.49 -11.99 -7.07
N GLY A 12 -18.41 -10.65 -7.08
CA GLY A 12 -19.52 -9.76 -6.79
C GLY A 12 -19.68 -9.37 -5.32
N VAL A 13 -18.70 -9.69 -4.46
CA VAL A 13 -18.71 -9.18 -3.08
C VAL A 13 -18.44 -7.67 -3.10
N PRO A 14 -19.26 -6.84 -2.41
CA PRO A 14 -19.02 -5.40 -2.32
C PRO A 14 -17.66 -5.03 -1.73
N LEU A 15 -17.08 -3.92 -2.19
CA LEU A 15 -15.73 -3.49 -1.77
C LEU A 15 -15.62 -3.23 -0.27
N ASP A 16 -16.61 -2.58 0.31
CA ASP A 16 -16.70 -2.33 1.75
C ASP A 16 -16.72 -3.64 2.54
N ASP A 17 -17.44 -4.66 2.05
CA ASP A 17 -17.48 -5.98 2.68
C ASP A 17 -16.14 -6.71 2.55
N VAL A 18 -15.47 -6.63 1.40
CA VAL A 18 -14.11 -7.17 1.22
C VAL A 18 -13.12 -6.50 2.16
N VAL A 19 -13.15 -5.16 2.29
CA VAL A 19 -12.29 -4.41 3.21
C VAL A 19 -12.55 -4.88 4.64
N ARG A 20 -13.81 -4.88 5.10
CA ARG A 20 -14.21 -5.31 6.44
C ARG A 20 -13.76 -6.73 6.78
N ARG A 21 -13.91 -7.67 5.83
CA ARG A 21 -13.46 -9.07 5.96
C ARG A 21 -11.94 -9.23 5.99
N SER A 22 -11.19 -8.20 5.60
CA SER A 22 -9.73 -8.19 5.59
C SER A 22 -9.09 -7.26 6.64
N THR A 23 -9.90 -6.59 7.46
CA THR A 23 -9.43 -5.64 8.49
C THR A 23 -10.02 -5.94 9.87
N VAL A 24 -11.21 -5.41 10.18
CA VAL A 24 -11.82 -5.48 11.51
C VAL A 24 -12.27 -6.89 11.88
N ASN A 25 -12.75 -7.68 10.92
CA ASN A 25 -13.14 -9.07 11.19
C ASN A 25 -11.94 -9.90 11.66
N PRO A 26 -10.83 -10.03 10.88
CA PRO A 26 -9.68 -10.81 11.34
C PRO A 26 -9.05 -10.24 12.62
N ALA A 27 -9.05 -8.93 12.82
CA ALA A 27 -8.61 -8.31 14.08
C ALA A 27 -9.43 -8.82 15.29
N SER A 28 -10.74 -8.93 15.13
CA SER A 28 -11.63 -9.53 16.14
C SER A 28 -11.32 -11.01 16.36
N GLU A 29 -11.16 -11.80 15.29
CA GLU A 29 -10.89 -13.25 15.39
C GLU A 29 -9.58 -13.58 16.11
N ILE A 30 -8.57 -12.71 16.00
CA ILE A 30 -7.28 -12.89 16.69
C ILE A 30 -7.23 -12.20 18.07
N HIS A 31 -8.37 -11.72 18.58
CA HIS A 31 -8.48 -10.99 19.85
C HIS A 31 -7.61 -9.73 19.94
N ARG A 32 -7.52 -8.99 18.84
CA ARG A 32 -6.79 -7.71 18.73
C ARG A 32 -7.74 -6.59 18.27
N PRO A 33 -8.77 -6.24 19.07
CA PRO A 33 -9.81 -5.27 18.67
C PRO A 33 -9.28 -3.85 18.47
N GLU A 34 -8.03 -3.59 18.84
CA GLU A 34 -7.34 -2.34 18.57
C GLU A 34 -6.78 -2.22 17.15
N LEU A 35 -6.71 -3.32 16.38
CA LEU A 35 -6.28 -3.33 14.99
C LEU A 35 -7.46 -3.21 14.01
N GLY A 36 -7.14 -3.00 12.73
CA GLY A 36 -8.12 -3.13 11.64
C GLY A 36 -9.11 -1.98 11.51
N ALA A 37 -8.93 -0.88 12.25
CA ALA A 37 -9.79 0.31 12.21
C ALA A 37 -8.97 1.60 12.16
N LEU A 38 -9.48 2.60 11.43
CA LEU A 38 -8.92 3.95 11.40
C LEU A 38 -9.70 4.83 12.37
N SER A 39 -9.10 5.13 13.52
CA SER A 39 -9.68 6.03 14.52
C SER A 39 -8.58 6.77 15.28
N VAL A 40 -8.91 7.95 15.82
CA VAL A 40 -7.97 8.77 16.59
C VAL A 40 -7.43 7.96 17.78
N GLY A 41 -6.11 7.98 17.96
CA GLY A 41 -5.43 7.27 19.05
C GLY A 41 -5.06 5.81 18.75
N LYS A 42 -5.39 5.27 17.57
CA LYS A 42 -4.89 3.96 17.11
C LYS A 42 -3.52 4.09 16.44
N GLU A 43 -2.80 2.97 16.39
CA GLU A 43 -1.53 2.85 15.64
C GLU A 43 -1.78 3.10 14.15
N ALA A 44 -0.86 3.83 13.50
CA ALA A 44 -0.95 4.17 12.08
C ALA A 44 -0.52 2.99 11.20
N ASP A 45 -1.35 1.96 11.17
CA ASP A 45 -1.26 0.77 10.33
C ASP A 45 -2.23 0.90 9.15
N ILE A 46 -1.71 1.26 7.98
CA ILE A 46 -2.52 1.69 6.84
C ILE A 46 -2.06 0.96 5.57
N ALA A 47 -3.01 0.38 4.84
CA ALA A 47 -2.81 -0.08 3.48
C ALA A 47 -3.55 0.86 2.52
N VAL A 48 -2.81 1.47 1.57
CA VAL A 48 -3.39 2.26 0.49
C VAL A 48 -3.53 1.35 -0.73
N LEU A 49 -4.77 1.15 -1.18
CA LEU A 49 -5.09 0.26 -2.29
C LEU A 49 -5.67 1.06 -3.46
N GLU A 50 -5.30 0.68 -4.68
CA GLU A 50 -5.90 1.17 -5.92
C GLU A 50 -6.85 0.10 -6.48
N LEU A 51 -8.09 0.48 -6.77
CA LEU A 51 -9.02 -0.34 -7.54
C LEU A 51 -8.84 -0.07 -9.04
N GLN A 52 -8.21 -1.01 -9.72
CA GLN A 52 -7.98 -0.97 -11.17
C GLN A 52 -9.12 -1.65 -11.90
N LYS A 53 -9.57 -1.03 -13.01
CA LYS A 53 -10.51 -1.62 -13.97
C LYS A 53 -9.75 -2.06 -15.22
N GLY A 54 -9.98 -3.27 -15.70
CA GLY A 54 -9.19 -3.83 -16.80
C GLY A 54 -9.61 -5.24 -17.18
N ARG A 55 -8.70 -6.02 -17.74
CA ARG A 55 -8.88 -7.46 -17.97
C ARG A 55 -7.84 -8.21 -17.14
N PHE A 56 -8.30 -8.98 -16.18
CA PHE A 56 -7.47 -9.75 -15.26
C PHE A 56 -7.97 -11.19 -15.19
N ALA A 57 -7.20 -12.06 -14.55
CA ALA A 57 -7.63 -13.41 -14.25
C ALA A 57 -7.02 -13.89 -12.94
N TYR A 58 -7.76 -14.76 -12.25
CA TYR A 58 -7.35 -15.40 -11.01
C TYR A 58 -7.47 -16.91 -11.16
N ILE A 59 -6.57 -17.65 -10.52
CA ILE A 59 -6.69 -19.10 -10.38
C ILE A 59 -7.14 -19.47 -8.96
N ASP A 60 -7.73 -20.65 -8.82
CA ASP A 60 -7.99 -21.26 -7.52
C ASP A 60 -7.04 -22.44 -7.24
N CYS A 61 -7.16 -23.03 -6.05
CA CYS A 61 -6.38 -24.21 -5.69
C CYS A 61 -6.75 -25.46 -6.50
N GLY A 62 -7.90 -25.46 -7.17
CA GLY A 62 -8.34 -26.49 -8.12
C GLY A 62 -7.86 -26.25 -9.55
N VAL A 63 -7.00 -25.25 -9.79
CA VAL A 63 -6.47 -24.90 -11.12
C VAL A 63 -7.56 -24.39 -12.09
N ALA A 64 -8.72 -23.97 -11.57
CA ALA A 64 -9.74 -23.29 -12.35
C ALA A 64 -9.40 -21.80 -12.51
N ARG A 65 -9.64 -21.27 -13.72
CA ARG A 65 -9.44 -19.84 -14.03
C ARG A 65 -10.77 -19.08 -13.95
N MET A 66 -10.72 -17.89 -13.38
CA MET A 66 -11.81 -16.92 -13.40
C MET A 66 -11.32 -15.61 -14.01
N ASP A 67 -11.97 -15.17 -15.09
CA ASP A 67 -11.73 -13.85 -15.67
C ASP A 67 -12.39 -12.76 -14.82
N SER A 68 -11.78 -11.58 -14.78
CA SER A 68 -12.25 -10.45 -13.98
C SER A 68 -12.02 -9.13 -14.68
N ASN A 69 -12.89 -8.16 -14.37
CA ASN A 69 -12.75 -6.77 -14.80
C ASN A 69 -12.12 -5.84 -13.75
N VAL A 70 -11.71 -6.38 -12.60
CA VAL A 70 -11.21 -5.60 -11.46
C VAL A 70 -9.97 -6.22 -10.82
N LYS A 71 -9.10 -5.36 -10.26
CA LYS A 71 -7.94 -5.74 -9.46
C LYS A 71 -7.67 -4.70 -8.38
N LEU A 72 -7.41 -5.14 -7.16
CA LEU A 72 -6.81 -4.30 -6.11
C LEU A 72 -5.30 -4.42 -6.15
N THR A 73 -4.62 -3.28 -6.19
CA THR A 73 -3.15 -3.20 -6.14
C THR A 73 -2.73 -2.40 -4.92
N ALA A 74 -1.78 -2.92 -4.14
CA ALA A 74 -1.20 -2.15 -3.04
C ALA A 74 -0.34 -1.01 -3.60
N ARG A 75 -0.63 0.21 -3.18
CA ARG A 75 0.12 1.42 -3.57
C ARG A 75 1.03 1.93 -2.48
N MET A 76 0.67 1.70 -1.22
CA MET A 76 1.50 2.03 -0.07
C MET A 76 1.12 1.17 1.13
N THR A 77 2.10 0.83 1.96
CA THR A 77 1.87 0.24 3.29
C THR A 77 2.60 1.08 4.33
N ILE A 78 1.88 1.51 5.35
CA ILE A 78 2.38 2.22 6.52
C ILE A 78 2.19 1.29 7.72
N ARG A 79 3.27 1.09 8.48
CA ARG A 79 3.28 0.29 9.71
C ARG A 79 3.78 1.15 10.85
N ALA A 80 2.99 1.28 11.91
CA ALA A 80 3.31 2.13 13.06
C ALA A 80 3.80 3.54 12.66
N GLY A 81 3.15 4.14 11.65
CA GLY A 81 3.50 5.47 11.13
C GLY A 81 4.72 5.53 10.21
N ARG A 82 5.39 4.40 9.93
CA ARG A 82 6.53 4.32 9.01
C ARG A 82 6.13 3.68 7.69
N ILE A 83 6.60 4.26 6.58
CA ILE A 83 6.34 3.72 5.25
C ILE A 83 7.21 2.49 5.05
N SER A 84 6.57 1.33 4.89
CA SER A 84 7.24 0.04 4.66
C SER A 84 7.19 -0.40 3.20
N TYR A 85 6.28 0.17 2.40
CA TYR A 85 6.11 -0.15 0.99
C TYR A 85 5.58 1.08 0.26
N ASP A 86 6.26 1.53 -0.78
CA ASP A 86 5.86 2.64 -1.66
C ASP A 86 6.54 2.52 -3.02
N PRO A 87 6.14 1.54 -3.85
CA PRO A 87 6.86 1.17 -5.08
C PRO A 87 6.81 2.27 -6.16
N SER A 88 5.86 3.19 -6.08
CA SER A 88 5.69 4.29 -7.03
C SER A 88 6.16 5.64 -6.50
N GLY A 89 6.68 5.70 -5.27
CA GLY A 89 7.16 6.93 -4.66
C GLY A 89 6.06 7.96 -4.38
N LEU A 90 4.85 7.52 -3.99
CA LEU A 90 3.74 8.42 -3.60
C LEU A 90 4.10 9.35 -2.44
N SER A 91 5.05 8.94 -1.59
CA SER A 91 5.56 9.73 -0.47
C SER A 91 6.80 10.56 -0.82
N MET A 92 7.29 10.48 -2.06
CA MET A 92 8.51 11.17 -2.47
C MET A 92 8.20 12.58 -2.95
N VAL A 93 9.16 13.48 -2.78
CA VAL A 93 9.15 14.76 -3.48
C VAL A 93 9.21 14.49 -4.98
N GLU A 94 8.36 15.18 -5.75
CA GLU A 94 8.42 15.14 -7.21
C GLU A 94 9.84 15.51 -7.67
N TRP A 95 10.39 14.72 -8.60
CA TRP A 95 11.79 14.87 -9.02
C TRP A 95 12.12 16.29 -9.48
N GLU A 96 11.23 16.92 -10.26
CA GLU A 96 11.39 18.29 -10.77
C GLU A 96 11.36 19.37 -9.66
N LYS A 97 10.82 19.02 -8.48
CA LYS A 97 10.72 19.90 -7.31
C LYS A 97 11.76 19.58 -6.23
N ALA A 98 12.70 18.67 -6.52
CA ALA A 98 13.77 18.36 -5.58
C ALA A 98 14.61 19.61 -5.28
N ARG A 99 15.10 19.73 -4.04
CA ARG A 99 15.96 20.86 -3.64
C ARG A 99 17.22 20.93 -4.52
N PRO A 100 17.78 22.12 -4.80
CA PRO A 100 18.92 22.27 -5.71
C PRO A 100 20.11 21.34 -5.43
N GLN A 101 20.39 21.08 -4.14
CA GLN A 101 21.42 20.13 -3.69
C GLN A 101 21.30 18.73 -4.33
N TYR A 102 20.09 18.27 -4.63
CA TYR A 102 19.85 16.97 -5.26
C TYR A 102 20.51 16.86 -6.66
N PHE A 103 20.62 17.98 -7.38
CA PHE A 103 21.14 18.04 -8.74
C PHE A 103 22.64 18.37 -8.82
N LEU A 104 23.28 18.62 -7.68
CA LEU A 104 24.69 18.97 -7.61
C LEU A 104 25.53 17.73 -7.31
N THR A 105 26.56 17.48 -8.11
CA THR A 105 27.51 16.39 -7.85
C THR A 105 28.30 16.68 -6.57
N PRO A 106 28.29 15.78 -5.56
CA PRO A 106 29.10 15.94 -4.36
C PRO A 106 30.60 15.97 -4.73
N GLY A 107 31.27 17.10 -4.48
CA GLY A 107 32.67 17.30 -4.88
C GLY A 107 33.71 16.81 -3.87
N LEU A 108 33.29 16.56 -2.62
CA LEU A 108 34.14 16.14 -1.50
C LEU A 108 33.45 15.03 -0.70
N GLY A 109 34.22 14.19 0.00
CA GLY A 109 33.67 13.15 0.89
C GLY A 109 32.86 13.70 2.09
N SER A 110 33.02 14.98 2.42
CA SER A 110 32.23 15.70 3.44
C SER A 110 30.95 16.34 2.91
N SER A 111 30.69 16.25 1.60
CA SER A 111 29.50 16.85 0.99
C SER A 111 28.24 16.14 1.49
N LEU A 112 27.16 16.91 1.66
CA LEU A 112 25.87 16.33 2.00
C LEU A 112 25.39 15.41 0.85
N PRO A 113 24.67 14.32 1.18
CA PRO A 113 24.15 13.41 0.17
C PRO A 113 23.12 14.12 -0.72
N ALA A 114 23.03 13.71 -1.99
CA ALA A 114 22.01 14.17 -2.94
C ALA A 114 20.63 13.58 -2.61
N ARG A 115 20.05 13.98 -1.46
CA ARG A 115 18.69 13.60 -1.03
C ARG A 115 17.70 14.70 -1.38
N ALA A 116 16.51 14.33 -1.84
CA ALA A 116 15.45 15.27 -2.24
C ALA A 116 14.82 16.02 -1.04
N ASP A 117 14.80 15.40 0.14
CA ASP A 117 14.32 15.96 1.40
C ASP A 117 15.06 15.32 2.60
N ASP A 118 14.60 15.64 3.81
CA ASP A 118 15.18 15.16 5.08
C ASP A 118 14.34 14.06 5.76
N TYR A 119 13.33 13.51 5.07
CA TYR A 119 12.49 12.45 5.64
C TYR A 119 13.30 11.15 5.79
N PRO A 120 13.30 10.52 6.99
CA PRO A 120 14.07 9.31 7.25
C PRO A 120 13.42 8.12 6.54
N ARG A 121 14.15 7.51 5.60
CA ARG A 121 13.69 6.36 4.79
C ARG A 121 14.49 5.07 5.07
N ASP A 122 15.48 5.21 5.94
CA ASP A 122 16.45 4.24 6.42
C ASP A 122 16.12 3.78 7.85
#